data_AF-A0A8I2C4W9-F1
#
_entry.id   AF-A0A8I2C4W9-F1
#
_cell.length_a   1.000
_cell.length_b   1.000
_cell.length_c   1.000
_cell.angle_alpha   90.00
_cell.angle_beta   90.00
_cell.angle_gamma   90.00
#
_symmetry.space_group_name_H-M   'P 1'
#
loop_
_entity.id
_entity.type
_entity.pdbx_description
1 polymer ?
#
loop_
_entity_poly.entity_id
_entity_poly.type
_entity_poly.pdbx_seq_one_letter_code
_entity_poly.pdbx_strand_id
1 'polypeptide(L)'
;MCEPTHPLFGRTFRVIRRSVHRGGGFPLSYEVEYRDGASLLIPVAATEPRKSMENRTKLSVEALHDLTSLVEQLEHDADRSERPLGHAVNGTAAPNRQRGRRSAGGGKS
;
A
#
# COMPACT_ATOMS: atom_id res chain seq x y z
N MET A 1 6.02 -17.21 -10.43
CA MET A 1 4.98 -18.25 -10.20
C MET A 1 3.72 -17.87 -10.97
N CYS A 2 2.86 -18.83 -11.33
CA CYS A 2 1.50 -18.48 -11.80
C CYS A 2 0.77 -17.74 -10.67
N GLU A 3 -0.04 -16.74 -11.03
CA GLU A 3 -0.88 -16.02 -10.06
C GLU A 3 -1.77 -17.02 -9.30
N PRO A 4 -1.96 -16.88 -7.98
CA PRO A 4 -2.85 -17.76 -7.21
C PRO A 4 -4.30 -17.76 -7.71
N THR A 5 -4.71 -16.70 -8.41
CA THR A 5 -6.02 -16.57 -9.07
C THR A 5 -6.10 -17.31 -10.40
N HIS A 6 -4.99 -17.84 -10.92
CA HIS A 6 -4.97 -18.56 -12.19
C HIS A 6 -5.74 -19.89 -12.07
N PRO A 7 -6.64 -20.24 -13.01
CA PRO A 7 -7.49 -21.43 -12.89
C PRO A 7 -6.75 -22.77 -12.78
N LEU A 8 -5.49 -22.82 -13.27
CA LEU A 8 -4.62 -23.99 -13.19
C LEU A 8 -3.69 -23.97 -11.97
N PHE A 9 -3.71 -22.93 -11.15
CA PHE A 9 -2.84 -22.81 -9.98
C PHE A 9 -3.12 -23.93 -8.98
N GLY A 10 -2.05 -24.58 -8.49
CA GLY A 10 -2.12 -25.68 -7.53
C GLY A 10 -2.75 -26.97 -8.06
N ARG A 11 -3.14 -27.04 -9.33
CA ARG A 11 -3.71 -28.25 -9.93
C ARG A 11 -2.62 -29.17 -10.46
N THR A 12 -2.81 -30.46 -10.28
CA THR A 12 -1.99 -31.52 -10.89
C THR A 12 -2.81 -32.25 -11.95
N PHE A 13 -2.16 -32.64 -13.04
CA PHE A 13 -2.78 -33.34 -14.15
C PHE A 13 -1.95 -34.55 -14.55
N ARG A 14 -2.61 -35.61 -15.03
CA ARG A 14 -1.93 -36.78 -15.59
C ARG A 14 -1.50 -36.45 -17.02
N VAL A 15 -0.19 -36.51 -17.28
CA VAL A 15 0.37 -36.27 -18.62
C VAL A 15 0.10 -37.49 -19.50
N ILE A 16 -0.51 -37.24 -20.67
CA ILE A 16 -0.70 -38.24 -21.72
C ILE A 16 0.56 -38.29 -22.59
N ARG A 17 1.00 -37.13 -23.09
CA ARG A 17 2.22 -36.99 -23.90
C ARG A 17 2.72 -35.56 -23.94
N ARG A 18 3.97 -35.40 -24.38
CA ARG A 18 4.51 -34.10 -24.78
C ARG A 18 4.23 -33.88 -26.27
N SER A 19 3.42 -32.88 -26.59
CA SER A 19 3.04 -32.57 -27.97
C SER A 19 4.02 -31.59 -28.60
N VAL A 20 4.66 -32.02 -29.68
CA VAL A 20 5.49 -31.18 -30.56
C VAL A 20 4.67 -30.96 -31.83
N HIS A 21 3.96 -29.83 -31.90
CA HIS A 21 3.16 -29.51 -33.08
C HIS A 21 4.08 -29.26 -34.26
N ARG A 22 4.05 -30.17 -35.24
CA ARG A 22 4.85 -30.09 -36.47
C ARG A 22 4.08 -29.25 -37.49
N GLY A 23 4.03 -27.94 -37.25
CA GLY A 23 3.35 -26.97 -38.12
C GLY A 23 2.29 -26.15 -37.39
N GLY A 24 2.29 -24.84 -37.64
CA GLY A 24 1.46 -23.86 -36.94
C GLY A 24 2.12 -23.41 -35.64
N GLY A 25 2.12 -22.11 -35.36
CA GLY A 25 2.84 -21.43 -34.26
C GLY A 25 2.39 -21.79 -32.84
N PHE A 26 2.01 -23.03 -32.59
CA PHE A 26 1.66 -23.53 -31.27
C PHE A 26 2.92 -23.81 -30.44
N PRO A 27 2.98 -23.31 -29.21
CA PRO A 27 4.11 -23.57 -28.33
C PRO A 27 4.17 -25.05 -27.95
N LEU A 28 5.37 -25.49 -27.60
CA LEU A 28 5.61 -26.81 -27.00
C LEU A 28 4.71 -26.98 -25.78
N SER A 29 3.94 -28.08 -25.73
CA SER A 29 2.89 -28.28 -24.74
C SER A 29 2.87 -29.71 -24.20
N TYR A 30 2.36 -29.87 -22.99
CA TYR A 30 1.91 -31.15 -22.45
C TYR A 30 0.43 -31.34 -22.80
N GLU A 31 0.10 -32.49 -23.36
CA GLU A 31 -1.28 -32.95 -23.42
C GLU A 31 -1.58 -33.72 -22.14
N VAL A 32 -2.60 -33.28 -21.41
CA VAL A 32 -2.98 -33.85 -20.13
C VAL A 32 -4.44 -34.27 -20.14
N GLU A 33 -4.77 -35.28 -19.34
CA GLU A 33 -6.16 -35.69 -19.14
C GLU A 33 -6.95 -34.61 -18.40
N TYR A 34 -8.16 -34.37 -18.89
CA TYR A 34 -9.12 -33.45 -18.32
C TYR A 34 -10.51 -34.11 -18.28
N ARG A 35 -11.45 -33.45 -17.61
CA ARG A 35 -12.79 -33.98 -17.31
C ARG A 35 -13.47 -34.65 -18.51
N ASP A 36 -14.30 -35.65 -18.22
CA ASP A 36 -15.20 -36.30 -19.18
C ASP A 36 -14.51 -36.85 -20.43
N GLY A 37 -13.26 -37.31 -20.29
CA GLY A 37 -12.45 -37.85 -21.38
C GLY A 37 -11.85 -36.79 -22.31
N ALA A 38 -12.00 -35.50 -21.99
CA ALA A 38 -11.33 -34.43 -22.72
C ALA A 38 -9.82 -34.39 -22.40
N SER A 39 -9.03 -33.79 -23.29
CA SER A 39 -7.64 -33.43 -23.00
C SER A 39 -7.43 -31.92 -23.07
N LEU A 40 -6.47 -31.43 -22.29
CA LEU A 40 -6.03 -30.03 -22.30
C LEU A 40 -4.58 -29.95 -22.78
N LEU A 41 -4.28 -28.94 -23.61
CA LEU A 41 -2.91 -28.57 -23.94
C LEU A 41 -2.43 -27.49 -22.98
N ILE A 42 -1.45 -27.83 -22.15
CA ILE A 42 -0.79 -26.90 -21.24
C ILE A 42 0.60 -26.57 -21.81
N PRO A 43 0.88 -25.30 -22.18
CA PRO A 43 2.21 -24.91 -22.65
C PRO A 43 3.28 -25.22 -21.60
N VAL A 44 4.43 -25.75 -22.03
CA VAL A 44 5.55 -26.07 -21.11
C VAL A 44 5.97 -24.84 -20.32
N ALA A 45 6.00 -23.67 -20.95
CA ALA A 45 6.33 -22.40 -20.32
C ALA A 45 5.35 -21.98 -19.19
N ALA A 46 4.14 -22.55 -19.14
CA ALA A 46 3.19 -22.33 -18.04
C ALA A 46 3.44 -23.24 -16.83
N THR A 47 4.17 -24.34 -17.03
CA THR A 47 4.54 -25.30 -15.97
C THR A 47 5.88 -24.97 -15.31
N GLU A 48 6.74 -24.25 -16.02
CA GLU A 48 8.02 -23.82 -15.47
C GLU A 48 7.81 -22.71 -14.43
N PRO A 49 8.55 -22.73 -13.30
CA PRO A 49 8.61 -21.59 -12.42
C PRO A 49 9.11 -20.42 -13.26
N ARG A 50 8.22 -19.44 -13.54
CA ARG A 50 8.67 -18.14 -14.06
C ARG A 50 9.79 -17.69 -13.14
N LYS A 51 11.05 -17.71 -13.64
CA LYS A 51 12.13 -16.93 -13.04
C LYS A 51 11.50 -15.57 -12.84
N SER A 52 11.37 -15.14 -11.60
CA SER A 52 10.84 -13.81 -11.33
C SER A 52 11.59 -12.91 -12.29
N MET A 53 10.87 -12.24 -13.19
CA MET A 53 11.34 -10.92 -13.51
C MET A 53 11.28 -10.25 -12.15
N GLU A 54 12.40 -10.29 -11.41
CA GLU A 54 12.63 -9.39 -10.29
C GLU A 54 12.10 -8.07 -10.80
N ASN A 55 11.16 -7.47 -10.06
CA ASN A 55 10.48 -6.25 -10.44
C ASN A 55 11.53 -5.17 -10.68
N ARG A 56 12.13 -5.17 -11.87
CA ARG A 56 13.20 -4.28 -12.28
C ARG A 56 12.50 -3.03 -12.75
N THR A 57 11.97 -2.30 -11.77
CA THR A 57 11.52 -0.94 -11.98
C THR A 57 12.77 -0.14 -12.34
N LYS A 58 12.84 0.32 -13.58
CA LYS A 58 13.89 1.24 -14.00
C LYS A 58 13.57 2.60 -13.39
N LEU A 59 14.41 3.05 -12.47
CA LEU A 59 14.35 4.41 -11.93
C LEU A 59 15.38 5.27 -12.66
N SER A 60 14.98 6.48 -13.01
CA SER A 60 15.95 7.51 -13.38
C SER A 60 16.62 8.06 -12.11
N VAL A 61 17.72 8.80 -12.28
CA VAL A 61 18.42 9.42 -11.16
C VAL A 61 17.52 10.46 -10.47
N GLU A 62 16.72 11.18 -11.25
CA GLU A 62 15.74 12.16 -10.76
C GLU A 62 14.67 11.49 -9.92
N ALA A 63 14.10 10.38 -10.38
CA ALA A 63 13.09 9.62 -9.63
C ALA A 63 13.63 9.08 -8.29
N LEU A 64 14.93 8.80 -8.22
CA LEU A 64 15.58 8.41 -6.97
C LEU A 64 15.74 9.59 -5.99
N HIS A 65 16.08 10.78 -6.51
CA HIS A 65 16.14 12.00 -5.72
C HIS A 65 14.76 12.41 -5.20
N ASP A 66 13.73 12.33 -6.03
CA ASP A 66 12.34 12.61 -5.64
C ASP A 66 11.90 11.67 -4.53
N LEU A 67 12.19 10.37 -4.66
CA LEU A 67 11.86 9.38 -3.63
C LEU A 67 12.57 9.68 -2.30
N THR A 68 13.87 10.00 -2.35
CA THR A 68 14.65 10.36 -1.15
C THR A 68 14.05 11.60 -0.48
N SER A 69 13.71 12.63 -1.27
CA SER A 69 13.13 13.88 -0.78
C SER A 69 11.79 13.66 -0.08
N LEU A 70 10.95 12.76 -0.60
CA LEU A 70 9.66 12.42 0.01
C LEU A 70 9.83 11.71 1.37
N VAL A 71 10.85 10.87 1.52
CA VAL A 71 11.15 10.19 2.79
C VAL A 71 11.66 11.19 3.83
N GLU A 72 12.59 12.07 3.45
CA GLU A 72 13.10 13.11 4.35
C GLU A 72 12.00 14.07 4.83
N GLN A 73 11.07 14.43 3.93
CA GLN A 73 9.90 15.24 4.29
C GLN A 73 9.00 14.52 5.29
N LEU A 74 8.74 13.23 5.09
CA LEU A 74 7.93 12.42 6.01
C LEU A 74 8.55 12.34 7.41
N GLU A 75 9.87 12.15 7.50
CA GLU A 75 10.59 12.10 8.78
C GLU A 75 10.54 13.44 9.52
N HIS A 76 10.73 14.55 8.80
CA HIS A 76 10.63 15.89 9.38
C HIS A 76 9.22 16.26 9.83
N ASP A 77 8.19 15.83 9.11
CA ASP A 77 6.80 16.05 9.49
C ASP A 77 6.41 15.22 10.72
N ALA A 78 6.94 14.01 10.87
CA ALA A 78 6.77 13.20 12.07
C ALA A 78 7.42 13.84 13.31
N ASP A 79 8.66 14.35 13.18
CA ASP A 79 9.38 15.02 14.27
C ASP A 79 8.74 16.37 14.67
N ARG A 80 8.14 17.08 13.70
CA ARG A 80 7.35 18.29 13.99
C ARG A 80 6.04 18.00 14.72
N SER A 81 5.41 16.85 14.47
CA SER A 81 4.18 16.45 15.16
C SER A 81 4.40 16.13 16.64
N GLU A 82 5.64 15.81 17.04
CA GLU A 82 6.03 15.53 18.43
C GLU A 82 6.39 16.79 19.23
N ARG A 83 6.42 18.00 18.62
CA ARG A 83 6.54 19.25 19.39
C ARG A 83 5.23 19.46 20.17
N PRO A 84 5.24 19.41 21.51
CA PRO A 84 4.04 19.66 22.28
C PRO A 84 3.55 21.08 21.96
N LEU A 85 2.24 21.23 21.73
CA LEU A 85 1.50 22.47 21.92
C LEU A 85 1.60 22.86 23.40
N GLY A 86 2.80 23.26 23.81
CA GLY A 86 3.12 23.69 25.15
C GLY A 86 2.62 25.10 25.34
N HIS A 87 1.61 25.22 26.21
CA HIS A 87 1.33 26.41 27.01
C HIS A 87 0.44 27.50 26.38
N ALA A 88 -0.81 27.16 26.09
CA ALA A 88 -1.90 28.09 26.34
C ALA A 88 -2.18 28.11 27.85
N VAL A 89 -1.42 28.92 28.62
CA VAL A 89 -1.83 29.26 29.99
C VAL A 89 -3.05 30.17 29.91
N ASN A 90 -4.16 29.62 30.35
CA ASN A 90 -5.34 30.36 30.77
C ASN A 90 -4.92 31.32 31.88
N GLY A 91 -4.83 32.60 31.53
CA GLY A 91 -4.44 33.66 32.44
C GLY A 91 -5.02 35.00 32.02
N THR A 92 -6.29 35.04 31.63
CA THR A 92 -7.02 36.30 31.52
C THR A 92 -7.16 36.87 32.93
N ALA A 93 -6.21 37.72 33.31
CA ALA A 93 -6.26 38.51 34.53
C ALA A 93 -7.55 39.35 34.51
N ALA A 94 -8.49 39.00 35.38
CA ALA A 94 -9.62 39.84 35.70
C ALA A 94 -9.09 41.18 36.27
N PRO A 95 -9.55 42.35 35.78
CA PRO A 95 -9.19 43.60 36.43
C PRO A 95 -9.90 43.68 37.78
N ASN A 96 -9.08 43.50 38.81
CA ASN A 96 -9.31 43.82 40.21
C ASN A 96 -10.08 45.14 40.37
N ARG A 97 -11.40 45.09 40.57
CA ARG A 97 -12.21 46.24 41.00
C ARG A 97 -12.53 46.10 42.48
N GLN A 98 -11.50 46.31 43.30
CA GLN A 98 -11.67 46.35 44.75
C GLN A 98 -11.80 47.80 45.24
N ARG A 99 -13.04 48.13 45.62
CA ARG A 99 -13.41 48.81 46.88
C ARG A 99 -13.16 50.32 46.98
N GLY A 100 -14.24 51.07 46.76
CA GLY A 100 -14.46 52.39 47.36
C GLY A 100 -15.80 52.42 48.09
N ARG A 101 -15.85 51.95 49.34
CA ARG A 101 -16.96 52.22 50.27
C ARG A 101 -16.94 53.72 50.60
N ARG A 102 -18.01 54.46 50.30
CA ARG A 102 -18.41 55.65 51.06
C ARG A 102 -19.92 55.62 51.27
N SER A 103 -20.30 55.48 52.53
CA SER A 103 -21.67 55.60 53.03
C SER A 103 -22.08 57.07 53.11
N ALA A 104 -23.31 57.37 52.68
CA ALA A 104 -24.21 58.42 53.19
C ALA A 104 -25.56 58.13 52.50
N GLY A 105 -26.66 57.74 53.16
CA GLY A 105 -27.17 58.26 54.42
C GLY A 105 -28.18 59.36 54.09
N GLY A 106 -29.48 59.06 54.15
CA GLY A 106 -30.55 60.07 54.10
C GLY A 106 -31.68 59.73 53.13
N GLY A 107 -32.80 59.27 53.66
CA GLY A 107 -34.02 59.01 52.89
C GLY A 107 -35.08 60.08 53.09
N LYS A 108 -35.88 60.22 52.02
CA LYS A 108 -37.31 60.53 51.91
C LYS A 108 -37.80 61.97 52.11
N SER A 109 -38.59 62.38 51.10
CA SER A 109 -39.83 63.17 51.09
C SER A 109 -39.97 64.38 52.01
#